data_AF-A0AAD5XC56-F1
#
_entry.id   AF-A0AAD5XC56-F1
#
_cell.length_a   1.000
_cell.length_b   1.000
_cell.length_c   1.000
_cell.angle_alpha   90.00
_cell.angle_beta   90.00
_cell.angle_gamma   90.00
#
_symmetry.space_group_name_H-M   'P 1'
#
loop_
_entity.id
_entity.type
_entity.pdbx_description
1 polymer ?
#
loop_
_entity_poly.entity_id
_entity_poly.type
_entity_poly.pdbx_seq_one_letter_code
_entity_poly.pdbx_strand_id
1 'polypeptide(L)'
;MFAPQSLGSKLTMIEASGLDLLNRMIQYQPLQRISAKEAMTHIYFVDVVLPGQQQQTPVPTSTGVQPFQSQSQAQAQFQQQQQQQQQLQQLQQQQQQQALALQQQQQQQLHAAQQAQQYAAAQQHYLQQNQQQH
;
A
#
# COMPACT_ATOMS: atom_id res chain seq x y z
N MET A 1 18.30 -36.68 11.68
CA MET A 1 17.17 -36.57 10.74
C MET A 1 15.91 -36.37 11.56
N PHE A 2 15.15 -35.30 11.33
CA PHE A 2 13.88 -35.09 12.04
C PHE A 2 12.77 -35.79 11.27
N ALA A 3 12.07 -36.70 11.95
CA ALA A 3 10.88 -37.33 11.37
C ALA A 3 9.74 -36.30 11.29
N PRO A 4 8.93 -36.30 10.22
CA PRO A 4 7.75 -35.46 10.14
C PRO A 4 6.79 -35.83 11.27
N GLN A 5 6.61 -34.93 12.23
CA GLN A 5 5.65 -35.12 13.32
C GLN A 5 4.29 -34.59 12.89
N SER A 6 3.24 -35.38 13.15
CA SER A 6 1.87 -34.95 12.87
C SER A 6 1.47 -33.84 13.83
N LEU A 7 0.80 -32.80 13.33
CA LEU A 7 0.41 -31.65 14.13
C LEU A 7 -0.49 -32.04 15.32
N GLY A 8 -1.35 -33.05 15.14
CA GLY A 8 -2.25 -33.58 16.17
C GLY A 8 -1.53 -34.20 17.37
N SER A 9 -0.31 -34.71 17.18
CA SER A 9 0.49 -35.24 18.30
C SER A 9 1.02 -34.15 19.23
N LYS A 10 1.08 -32.89 18.76
CA LYS A 10 1.48 -31.72 19.56
C LYS A 10 0.30 -30.92 20.10
N LEU A 11 -0.85 -31.01 19.44
CA LEU A 11 -2.04 -30.20 19.72
C LEU A 11 -3.21 -31.09 20.15
N THR A 12 -3.12 -31.66 21.35
CA THR A 12 -4.10 -32.63 21.87
C THR A 12 -5.46 -32.02 22.25
N MET A 13 -5.53 -30.70 22.43
CA MET A 13 -6.76 -30.00 22.82
C MET A 13 -7.59 -29.47 21.64
N ILE A 14 -7.08 -29.57 20.40
CA ILE A 14 -7.77 -29.04 19.22
C ILE A 14 -8.62 -30.14 18.59
N GLU A 15 -9.87 -29.80 18.29
CA GLU A 15 -10.77 -30.69 17.56
C GLU A 15 -10.29 -30.96 16.13
N ALA A 16 -10.71 -32.10 15.56
CA ALA A 16 -10.24 -32.54 14.25
C ALA A 16 -10.46 -31.51 13.14
N SER A 17 -11.56 -30.76 13.17
CA SER A 17 -11.87 -29.68 12.23
C SER A 17 -10.89 -28.50 12.33
N GLY A 18 -10.47 -28.13 13.55
CA GLY A 18 -9.46 -27.10 13.76
C GLY A 18 -8.08 -27.55 13.30
N LEU A 19 -7.76 -28.83 13.50
CA LEU A 19 -6.50 -29.41 13.04
C LEU A 19 -6.42 -29.44 11.50
N ASP A 20 -7.51 -29.77 10.81
CA ASP A 20 -7.57 -29.72 9.34
C ASP A 20 -7.31 -28.30 8.82
N LEU A 21 -7.97 -27.30 9.44
CA LEU A 21 -7.78 -25.90 9.06
C LEU A 21 -6.32 -25.47 9.25
N LEU A 22 -5.71 -25.81 10.38
CA LEU A 22 -4.31 -25.47 10.66
C LEU A 22 -3.34 -26.15 9.69
N ASN A 23 -3.56 -27.41 9.33
CA ASN A 23 -2.76 -28.10 8.33
C ASN A 23 -2.82 -27.38 6.97
N ARG A 24 -3.98 -26.83 6.59
CA ARG A 24 -4.13 -26.05 5.36
C ARG A 24 -3.51 -24.64 5.45
N MET A 25 -3.44 -24.04 6.64
CA MET A 25 -2.85 -22.72 6.86
C MET A 25 -1.32 -22.75 6.93
N ILE A 26 -0.75 -23.76 7.59
CA ILE A 26 0.69 -23.83 7.92
C ILE A 26 1.44 -24.69 6.91
N GLN A 27 1.17 -24.47 5.62
CA GLN A 27 1.87 -25.17 4.53
C GLN A 27 3.21 -24.50 4.23
N TYR A 28 4.26 -25.31 4.02
CA TYR A 28 5.59 -24.82 3.65
C TYR A 28 5.55 -24.12 2.29
N GLN A 29 4.92 -24.77 1.30
CA GLN A 29 4.71 -24.17 -0.02
C GLN A 29 3.60 -23.11 0.07
N PRO A 30 3.86 -21.84 -0.27
CA PRO A 30 2.89 -20.76 -0.12
C PRO A 30 1.66 -20.96 -1.02
N LEU A 31 1.84 -21.53 -2.22
CA LEU A 31 0.75 -21.82 -3.15
C LEU A 31 -0.20 -22.92 -2.67
N GLN A 32 0.21 -23.71 -1.67
CA GLN A 32 -0.62 -24.76 -1.07
C GLN A 32 -1.37 -24.26 0.17
N ARG A 33 -1.11 -23.04 0.63
CA ARG A 33 -1.84 -22.47 1.76
C ARG A 33 -3.25 -22.10 1.34
N ILE A 34 -4.22 -22.43 2.19
CA ILE A 34 -5.58 -21.95 2.03
C ILE A 34 -5.59 -20.41 2.05
N SER A 35 -6.38 -19.79 1.17
CA SER A 35 -6.58 -18.35 1.22
C SER A 35 -7.41 -17.94 2.44
N ALA A 36 -7.27 -16.69 2.89
CA ALA A 36 -8.08 -16.19 4.01
C ALA A 36 -9.59 -16.29 3.73
N LYS A 37 -10.00 -16.05 2.48
CA LYS A 37 -11.40 -16.13 2.04
C LYS A 37 -11.94 -17.56 2.18
N GLU A 38 -11.18 -18.55 1.74
CA GLU A 38 -11.58 -19.97 1.85
C GLU A 38 -11.57 -20.44 3.30
N ALA A 39 -10.58 -20.00 4.11
CA ALA A 39 -10.51 -20.32 5.52
C ALA A 39 -11.74 -19.86 6.31
N MET A 40 -12.29 -18.68 6.00
CA MET A 40 -13.51 -18.17 6.65
C MET A 40 -14.75 -19.06 6.39
N THR A 41 -14.75 -19.83 5.30
CA THR A 41 -15.85 -20.75 4.97
C THR A 41 -15.64 -22.17 5.54
N HIS A 42 -14.58 -22.38 6.32
CA HIS A 42 -14.24 -23.70 6.85
C HIS A 42 -15.22 -24.17 7.94
N ILE A 43 -15.50 -25.48 7.98
CA ILE A 43 -16.44 -26.11 8.93
C ILE A 43 -16.12 -25.79 10.39
N TYR A 44 -14.84 -25.55 10.70
CA TYR A 44 -14.39 -25.13 12.03
C TYR A 44 -15.09 -23.86 12.55
N PHE A 45 -15.56 -22.98 11.66
CA PHE A 45 -16.22 -21.73 12.03
C PHE A 45 -17.75 -21.81 12.01
N VAL A 46 -18.35 -22.97 11.70
CA VAL A 46 -19.82 -23.09 11.56
C VAL A 46 -20.56 -22.89 12.88
N ASP A 47 -19.97 -23.33 14.00
CA ASP A 47 -20.54 -23.14 15.34
C ASP A 47 -20.04 -21.88 16.05
N VAL A 48 -19.29 -21.00 15.35
CA VAL A 48 -18.91 -19.70 15.90
C VAL A 48 -20.13 -18.77 15.81
N VAL A 49 -21.12 -19.03 16.65
CA VAL A 49 -22.10 -18.04 17.04
C VAL A 49 -21.30 -16.97 17.77
N LEU A 50 -20.99 -15.86 17.10
CA LEU A 50 -20.37 -14.71 17.77
C LEU A 50 -21.20 -14.39 19.02
N PRO A 51 -20.67 -14.56 20.25
CA PRO A 51 -21.38 -14.14 21.45
C PRO A 51 -21.44 -12.61 21.41
N GLY A 52 -22.52 -12.08 20.85
CA GLY A 52 -22.64 -10.66 20.52
C GLY A 52 -23.66 -10.35 19.44
N GLN A 53 -24.06 -11.31 18.60
CA GLN A 53 -25.29 -11.17 17.81
C GLN A 53 -26.47 -11.62 18.67
N GLN A 54 -26.85 -10.75 19.61
CA GLN A 54 -28.15 -10.84 20.26
C GLN A 54 -29.22 -10.88 19.16
N GLN A 55 -29.88 -12.03 19.08
CA GLN A 55 -31.10 -12.24 18.32
C GLN A 55 -32.09 -11.13 18.69
N GLN A 56 -32.31 -10.21 17.76
CA GLN A 56 -33.49 -9.35 17.78
C GLN A 56 -34.68 -10.28 17.54
N THR A 57 -35.28 -10.76 18.62
CA THR A 57 -36.62 -11.34 18.57
C THR A 57 -37.57 -10.22 18.09
N PRO A 58 -38.40 -10.45 17.06
CA PRO A 58 -39.37 -9.47 16.62
C PRO A 58 -40.48 -9.38 17.67
N VAL A 59 -40.31 -8.48 18.64
CA VAL A 59 -41.41 -8.02 19.48
C VAL A 59 -42.27 -7.03 18.69
N PRO A 60 -43.61 -7.15 18.67
CA PRO A 60 -44.47 -6.21 17.96
C PRO A 60 -44.42 -4.84 18.63
N THR A 61 -43.81 -3.90 17.92
CA THR A 61 -43.66 -2.50 18.29
C THR A 61 -45.01 -1.80 18.31
N SER A 62 -45.40 -1.24 19.46
CA SER A 62 -46.24 -0.05 19.48
C SER A 62 -45.38 1.13 19.93
N THR A 63 -45.27 2.09 19.01
CA THR A 63 -45.03 3.52 19.23
C THR A 63 -43.81 3.92 20.05
N GLY A 64 -42.72 4.25 19.35
CA GLY A 64 -41.57 4.95 19.94
C GLY A 64 -40.39 5.06 18.98
N VAL A 65 -40.40 6.09 18.14
CA VAL A 65 -39.30 6.43 17.22
C VAL A 65 -38.05 6.84 18.00
N GLN A 66 -36.95 6.08 17.85
CA GLN A 66 -35.59 6.55 18.10
C GLN A 66 -34.72 6.29 16.87
N PRO A 67 -33.97 7.30 16.35
CA PRO A 67 -33.18 7.14 15.15
C PRO A 67 -31.85 6.45 15.42
N PHE A 68 -31.58 5.48 14.56
CA PHE A 68 -30.37 4.67 14.40
C PHE A 68 -29.12 5.53 14.13
N GLN A 69 -28.15 5.58 15.05
CA GLN A 69 -26.92 6.38 14.92
C GLN A 69 -25.63 5.59 14.64
N SER A 70 -25.70 4.26 14.48
CA SER A 70 -24.49 3.42 14.46
C SER A 70 -23.80 3.29 13.09
N GLN A 71 -24.38 3.83 12.01
CA GLN A 71 -23.86 3.62 10.64
C GLN A 71 -22.96 4.76 10.12
N SER A 72 -23.02 5.94 10.73
CA SER A 72 -22.29 7.14 10.27
C SER A 72 -20.78 7.11 10.62
N GLN A 73 -20.39 6.38 11.67
CA GLN A 73 -19.01 6.38 12.14
C GLN A 73 -18.06 5.58 11.24
N ALA A 74 -18.51 4.44 10.70
CA ALA A 74 -17.70 3.62 9.78
C ALA A 74 -17.45 4.33 8.44
N GLN A 75 -18.45 5.09 7.95
CA GLN A 75 -18.33 5.82 6.69
C GLN A 75 -17.40 7.04 6.81
N ALA A 76 -17.38 7.70 7.98
CA ALA A 76 -16.46 8.79 8.26
C ALA A 76 -14.98 8.34 8.25
N GLN A 77 -14.69 7.16 8.80
CA GLN A 77 -13.32 6.65 8.85
C GLN A 77 -12.79 6.26 7.45
N PHE A 78 -13.65 5.68 6.61
CA PHE A 78 -13.27 5.35 5.23
C PHE A 78 -12.97 6.60 4.39
N GLN A 79 -13.77 7.66 4.57
CA GLN A 79 -13.58 8.92 3.85
C GLN A 79 -12.27 9.62 4.27
N GLN A 80 -11.90 9.58 5.56
CA GLN A 80 -10.63 10.12 6.04
C GLN A 80 -9.42 9.37 5.46
N GLN A 81 -9.49 8.03 5.39
CA GLN A 81 -8.41 7.24 4.80
C GLN A 81 -8.22 7.52 3.30
N GLN A 82 -9.31 7.72 2.55
CA GLN A 82 -9.23 8.08 1.14
C GLN A 82 -8.58 9.46 0.94
N GLN A 83 -8.91 10.43 1.80
CA GLN A 83 -8.34 11.78 1.73
C GLN A 83 -6.82 11.78 1.99
N GLN A 84 -6.37 10.98 2.96
CA GLN A 84 -4.95 10.83 3.27
C GLN A 84 -4.18 10.22 2.09
N GLN A 85 -4.76 9.22 1.41
CA GLN A 85 -4.13 8.59 0.25
C GLN A 85 -4.00 9.57 -0.93
N GLN A 86 -5.01 10.41 -1.14
CA GLN A 86 -5.00 11.43 -2.20
C GLN A 86 -3.95 12.52 -1.93
N GLN A 87 -3.77 12.92 -0.68
CA GLN A 87 -2.74 13.88 -0.29
C GLN A 87 -1.32 13.33 -0.53
N LEU A 88 -1.11 12.04 -0.23
CA LEU A 88 0.18 11.39 -0.48
C LEU A 88 0.53 11.36 -1.98
N GLN A 89 -0.47 11.11 -2.81
CA GLN A 89 -0.30 11.09 -4.27
C GLN A 89 0.03 12.48 -4.83
N GLN A 90 -0.58 13.53 -4.27
CA GLN A 90 -0.26 14.92 -4.62
C GLN A 90 1.18 15.29 -4.22
N LEU A 91 1.62 14.86 -3.03
CA LEU A 91 2.99 15.12 -2.57
C LEU A 91 4.02 14.42 -3.46
N GLN A 92 3.75 13.17 -3.86
CA GLN A 92 4.63 12.44 -4.78
C GLN A 92 4.73 13.14 -6.13
N GLN A 93 3.62 13.65 -6.66
CA GLN A 93 3.60 14.38 -7.93
C GLN A 93 4.36 15.72 -7.83
N GLN A 94 4.24 16.43 -6.71
CA GLN A 94 4.98 17.66 -6.46
C GLN A 94 6.50 17.40 -6.40
N GLN A 95 6.91 16.33 -5.72
CA GLN A 95 8.32 15.96 -5.64
C GLN A 95 8.88 15.60 -7.04
N GLN A 96 8.08 14.92 -7.88
CA GLN A 96 8.48 14.60 -9.24
C GLN A 96 8.62 15.85 -10.12
N GLN A 97 7.70 16.81 -10.02
CA GLN A 97 7.84 18.10 -10.73
C GLN A 97 9.07 18.87 -10.28
N GLN A 98 9.37 18.89 -8.97
CA GLN A 98 10.54 19.57 -8.45
C GLN A 98 11.86 18.94 -8.95
N ALA A 99 11.91 17.61 -9.02
CA ALA A 99 13.04 16.89 -9.60
C ALA A 99 13.23 17.21 -11.11
N LEU A 100 12.12 17.26 -11.86
CA LEU A 100 12.16 17.60 -13.28
C LEU A 100 12.63 19.05 -13.52
N ALA A 101 12.17 19.99 -12.70
CA ALA A 101 12.57 21.39 -12.76
C ALA A 101 14.08 21.56 -12.47
N LEU A 102 14.60 20.84 -11.48
CA LEU A 102 16.04 20.84 -11.18
C LEU A 102 16.87 20.26 -12.32
N GLN A 103 16.39 19.17 -12.93
CA GLN A 103 17.04 18.58 -14.10
C GLN A 103 17.07 19.55 -15.29
N GLN A 104 15.97 20.27 -15.53
CA GLN A 104 15.89 21.24 -16.61
C GLN A 104 16.83 22.43 -16.37
N GLN A 105 16.92 22.91 -15.13
CA GLN A 105 17.84 23.99 -14.75
C GLN A 105 19.31 23.60 -14.96
N GLN A 106 19.68 22.36 -14.60
CA GLN A 106 21.03 21.86 -14.83
C GLN A 106 21.36 21.80 -16.33
N GLN A 107 20.41 21.36 -17.16
CA GLN A 107 20.60 21.30 -18.60
C GLN A 107 20.75 22.71 -19.21
N GLN A 108 20.01 23.70 -18.71
CA GLN A 108 20.14 25.09 -19.13
C GLN A 108 21.50 25.69 -18.76
N GLN A 109 22.02 25.41 -17.56
CA GLN A 109 23.36 25.86 -17.15
C GLN A 109 24.46 25.25 -18.02
N LEU A 110 24.35 23.97 -18.38
CA LEU A 110 25.28 23.32 -19.30
C LEU A 110 25.28 23.97 -20.68
N HIS A 111 24.09 24.27 -21.22
CA HIS A 111 23.97 24.96 -22.52
C HIS A 111 24.57 26.37 -22.48
N ALA A 112 24.27 27.14 -21.44
CA ALA A 112 24.78 28.50 -21.27
C ALA A 112 26.32 28.51 -21.13
N ALA A 113 26.87 27.57 -20.36
CA ALA A 113 28.32 27.44 -20.19
C ALA A 113 29.03 27.12 -21.51
N GLN A 114 28.45 26.22 -22.32
CA GLN A 114 29.04 25.83 -23.61
C GLN A 114 29.04 27.00 -24.61
N GLN A 115 27.96 27.79 -24.64
CA GLN A 115 27.89 28.99 -25.48
C GLN A 115 28.90 30.06 -25.03
N ALA A 116 29.06 30.26 -23.71
CA ALA A 116 30.06 31.20 -23.19
C ALA A 116 31.50 30.80 -23.57
N GLN A 117 31.82 29.51 -23.53
CA GLN A 117 33.13 29.01 -23.97
C GLN A 117 33.37 29.22 -25.47
N GLN A 118 32.36 29.01 -26.32
CA GLN A 118 32.48 29.29 -27.76
C GLN A 118 32.74 30.77 -28.03
N TYR A 119 32.05 31.68 -27.34
CA TYR A 119 32.29 33.12 -27.47
C TYR A 119 33.70 33.51 -27.00
N ALA A 120 34.17 32.95 -25.89
CA ALA A 120 35.53 33.18 -25.40
C ALA A 120 36.59 32.68 -26.39
N ALA A 121 36.41 31.48 -26.95
CA ALA A 121 37.32 30.90 -27.94
C ALA A 121 37.33 31.72 -29.25
N ALA A 122 36.17 32.18 -29.71
CA ALA A 122 36.06 33.02 -30.89
C ALA A 122 36.79 34.37 -30.72
N GLN A 123 36.66 35.00 -29.55
CA GLN A 123 37.40 36.23 -29.24
C GLN A 123 38.92 36.01 -29.21
N GLN A 124 39.37 34.91 -28.62
CA GLN A 124 40.80 34.56 -28.61
C GLN A 124 41.34 34.36 -30.03
N HIS A 125 40.59 33.67 -30.88
CA HIS A 125 40.97 33.48 -32.28
C HIS A 125 41.07 34.82 -33.02
N TYR A 126 40.15 35.76 -32.77
CA TYR A 126 40.17 37.09 -33.38
C TYR A 126 41.39 37.92 -32.93
N LEU A 127 41.73 37.88 -31.65
CA LEU A 127 42.91 38.56 -31.09
C LEU A 127 44.22 38.01 -31.67
N GLN A 128 44.30 36.70 -31.86
CA GLN A 128 45.50 36.04 -32.37
C GLN A 128 45.73 36.33 -33.85
N GLN A 129 44.66 36.48 -34.64
CA GLN A 129 44.74 36.87 -36.05
C GLN A 129 45.22 38.31 -36.24
N ASN A 130 44.80 39.23 -35.36
CA ASN A 130 45.26 40.64 -35.42
C ASN A 130 46.73 40.81 -35.05
N GLN A 131 47.30 39.91 -34.24
CA GLN A 131 48.71 39.99 -33.85
C GLN A 131 49.69 39.53 -34.94
N GLN A 132 49.21 38.81 -35.97
CA GLN A 132 50.06 38.35 -37.09
C GLN A 132 50.14 39.36 -38.26
N GLN A 133 49.47 40.51 -38.17
CA GLN A 133 49.46 41.54 -39.22
C GLN A 133 50.39 42.74 -38.93
N HIS A 134 51.25 42.66 -37.92
CA HIS A 134 52.32 43.63 -37.65
C HIS A 134 53.67 42.90 -37.59
#